data_AF-A0A9D6LFD6-F1
#
_entry.id   AF-A0A9D6LFD6-F1
#
_cell.length_a   1.000
_cell.length_b   1.000
_cell.length_c   1.000
_cell.angle_alpha   90.00
_cell.angle_beta   90.00
_cell.angle_gamma   90.00
#
_symmetry.space_group_name_H-M   'P 1'
#
loop_
_entity.id
_entity.type
_entity.pdbx_description
1 polymer ?
#
loop_
_entity_poly.entity_id
_entity_poly.type
_entity_poly.pdbx_seq_one_letter_code
_entity_poly.pdbx_strand_id
1 'polypeptide(L)'
;MKKSFWGRSLLVLSAIFAISTAALAEDAVPDCPDLDGSALPVINDSVLRWKQTKPNQYRHRARVRGYVRHVYPDKNGHHHFAIQIGANDTDLLEVIYNEDFGPIPELRDDSRVEACGDFI
;
A
#
# COMPACT_ATOMS: atom_id res chain seq x y z
N MET A 1 -2.41 -29.22 -80.92
CA MET A 1 -3.53 -28.42 -80.37
C MET A 1 -3.17 -28.01 -78.95
N LYS A 2 -3.11 -26.70 -78.68
CA LYS A 2 -2.75 -26.10 -77.38
C LYS A 2 -4.04 -25.71 -76.65
N LYS A 3 -4.14 -25.96 -75.34
CA LYS A 3 -5.07 -25.25 -74.46
C LYS A 3 -4.35 -24.76 -73.21
N SER A 4 -4.50 -23.46 -73.00
CA SER A 4 -4.07 -22.62 -71.89
C SER A 4 -4.97 -22.84 -70.67
N PHE A 5 -4.41 -22.75 -69.46
CA PHE A 5 -5.18 -22.37 -68.28
C PHE A 5 -4.31 -21.55 -67.32
N TRP A 6 -4.83 -20.37 -66.99
CA TRP A 6 -4.28 -19.32 -66.14
C TRP A 6 -4.98 -19.37 -64.77
N GLY A 7 -4.33 -18.91 -63.70
CA GLY A 7 -5.06 -18.28 -62.58
C GLY A 7 -4.87 -18.85 -61.17
N ARG A 8 -3.82 -18.33 -60.50
CA ARG A 8 -3.80 -17.73 -59.15
C ARG A 8 -4.85 -18.17 -58.10
N SER A 9 -4.39 -18.51 -56.90
CA SER A 9 -4.85 -17.85 -55.66
C SER A 9 -3.89 -18.09 -54.49
N LEU A 10 -3.27 -17.00 -54.05
CA LEU A 10 -2.50 -16.85 -52.82
C LEU A 10 -3.49 -16.93 -51.64
N LEU A 11 -3.30 -17.85 -50.70
CA LEU A 11 -3.97 -17.82 -49.39
C LEU A 11 -2.90 -17.51 -48.33
N VAL A 12 -2.80 -16.22 -48.00
CA VAL A 12 -2.04 -15.70 -46.85
C VAL A 12 -2.93 -15.88 -45.63
N LEU A 13 -2.68 -16.90 -44.82
CA LEU A 13 -3.33 -17.07 -43.52
C LEU A 13 -2.60 -16.19 -42.49
N SER A 14 -3.11 -14.98 -42.27
CA SER A 14 -2.70 -14.10 -41.19
C SER A 14 -3.04 -14.72 -39.83
N ALA A 15 -2.03 -15.15 -39.09
CA ALA A 15 -2.16 -15.53 -37.69
C ALA A 15 -2.22 -14.26 -36.82
N ILE A 16 -3.43 -13.86 -36.43
CA ILE A 16 -3.69 -12.78 -35.49
C ILE A 16 -3.35 -13.32 -34.08
N PHE A 17 -2.17 -12.96 -33.58
CA PHE A 17 -1.82 -13.13 -32.17
C PHE A 17 -2.67 -12.16 -31.35
N ALA A 18 -3.71 -12.68 -30.69
CA ALA A 18 -4.46 -11.94 -29.69
C ALA A 18 -3.57 -11.74 -28.46
N ILE A 19 -3.01 -10.54 -28.32
CA ILE A 19 -2.29 -10.11 -27.11
C ILE A 19 -3.36 -9.80 -26.07
N SER A 20 -3.63 -10.75 -25.17
CA SER A 20 -4.45 -10.55 -23.98
C SER A 20 -3.70 -9.60 -23.04
N THR A 21 -4.09 -8.33 -23.00
CA THR A 21 -3.65 -7.38 -21.98
C THR A 21 -4.27 -7.79 -20.65
N ALA A 22 -3.51 -8.51 -19.82
CA ALA A 22 -3.86 -8.64 -18.41
C ALA A 22 -3.75 -7.25 -17.77
N ALA A 23 -4.90 -6.63 -17.49
CA ALA A 23 -4.94 -5.45 -16.64
C ALA A 23 -4.56 -5.89 -15.23
N LEU A 24 -3.34 -5.59 -14.80
CA LEU A 24 -2.99 -5.66 -13.39
C LEU A 24 -3.80 -4.54 -12.71
N ALA A 25 -4.82 -4.92 -11.94
CA ALA A 25 -5.44 -4.02 -11.00
C ALA A 25 -4.38 -3.71 -9.94
N GLU A 26 -3.73 -2.57 -10.07
CA GLU A 26 -2.88 -2.02 -9.02
C GLU A 26 -3.84 -1.60 -7.91
N ASP A 27 -3.81 -2.31 -6.78
CA ASP A 27 -4.60 -1.95 -5.59
C ASP A 27 -4.20 -0.53 -5.20
N ALA A 28 -5.05 0.43 -5.57
CA ALA A 28 -4.83 1.82 -5.25
C ALA A 28 -4.92 1.95 -3.73
N VAL A 29 -3.78 2.26 -3.10
CA VAL A 29 -3.74 2.58 -1.67
C VAL A 29 -4.72 3.73 -1.44
N PRO A 30 -5.73 3.57 -0.58
CA PRO A 30 -6.69 4.64 -0.31
C PRO A 30 -5.97 5.92 0.10
N ASP A 31 -6.47 7.06 -0.38
CA ASP A 31 -5.96 8.35 0.07
C ASP A 31 -6.10 8.47 1.59
N CYS A 32 -5.10 9.08 2.21
CA CYS A 32 -5.13 9.41 3.64
C CYS A 32 -5.59 10.86 3.79
N PRO A 33 -6.89 11.14 4.01
CA PRO A 33 -7.35 12.51 4.14
C PRO A 33 -6.84 13.13 5.45
N ASP A 34 -6.39 14.37 5.34
CA ASP A 34 -6.20 15.28 6.47
C ASP A 34 -7.56 15.87 6.90
N LEU A 35 -7.57 16.70 7.95
CA LEU A 35 -8.77 17.31 8.52
C LEU A 35 -9.51 18.24 7.55
N ASP A 36 -8.81 18.80 6.57
CA ASP A 36 -9.38 19.65 5.51
C ASP A 36 -9.81 18.86 4.26
N GLY A 37 -9.67 17.52 4.29
CA GLY A 37 -9.97 16.64 3.17
C GLY A 37 -8.87 16.58 2.11
N SER A 38 -7.76 17.32 2.27
CA SER A 38 -6.60 17.19 1.40
C SER A 38 -5.84 15.89 1.64
N ALA A 39 -5.05 15.46 0.67
CA ALA A 39 -4.21 14.28 0.83
C ALA A 39 -3.05 14.58 1.80
N LEU A 40 -2.99 13.83 2.90
CA LEU A 40 -1.92 13.94 3.89
C LEU A 40 -0.62 13.31 3.33
N PRO A 41 0.50 14.05 3.28
CA PRO A 41 1.78 13.46 2.90
C PRO A 41 2.32 12.56 4.02
N VAL A 42 3.33 11.74 3.71
CA VAL A 42 4.05 10.97 4.73
C VAL A 42 4.87 11.95 5.60
N ILE A 43 4.63 11.96 6.92
CA ILE A 43 5.15 12.96 7.87
C ILE A 43 5.90 12.34 9.06
N ASN A 44 6.75 11.34 8.81
CA ASN A 44 7.53 10.63 9.86
C ASN A 44 8.26 11.60 10.81
N ASP A 45 8.97 12.60 10.28
CA ASP A 45 9.74 13.57 11.08
C ASP A 45 8.87 14.42 12.00
N SER A 46 7.66 14.76 11.56
CA SER A 46 6.70 15.50 12.38
C SER A 46 6.20 14.65 13.53
N VAL A 47 5.87 13.37 13.28
CA VAL A 47 5.41 12.43 14.31
C VAL A 47 6.52 12.18 15.35
N LEU A 48 7.76 11.94 14.92
CA LEU A 48 8.88 11.77 15.85
C LEU A 48 9.10 13.02 16.72
N ARG A 49 8.96 14.21 16.13
CA ARG A 49 9.01 15.47 16.89
C ARG A 49 7.84 15.60 17.86
N TRP A 50 6.64 15.18 17.49
CA TRP A 50 5.48 15.24 18.38
C TRP A 50 5.66 14.34 19.60
N LYS A 51 6.16 13.12 19.41
CA LYS A 51 6.50 12.19 20.52
C LYS A 51 7.43 12.83 21.56
N GLN A 52 8.31 13.75 21.15
CA GLN A 52 9.29 14.40 22.03
C GLN A 52 8.78 15.70 22.65
N THR A 53 7.83 16.38 21.98
CA THR A 53 7.51 17.79 22.29
C THR A 53 6.06 18.03 22.68
N LYS A 54 5.15 17.08 22.44
CA LYS A 54 3.72 17.20 22.72
C LYS A 54 3.35 16.41 23.97
N PRO A 55 2.39 16.89 24.77
CA PRO A 55 1.91 16.14 25.92
C PRO A 55 1.18 14.86 25.47
N ASN A 56 1.05 13.89 26.38
CA ASN A 56 0.23 12.70 26.16
C ASN A 56 -1.20 13.09 25.74
N GLN A 57 -1.83 12.30 24.86
CA GLN A 57 -3.16 12.56 24.28
C GLN A 57 -3.20 13.72 23.28
N TYR A 58 -2.05 14.15 22.75
CA TYR A 58 -2.02 15.12 21.65
C TYR A 58 -2.58 14.48 20.38
N ARG A 59 -3.66 15.05 19.85
CA ARG A 59 -4.35 14.51 18.68
C ARG A 59 -3.98 15.24 17.39
N HIS A 60 -3.58 14.49 16.37
CA HIS A 60 -3.41 15.01 15.02
C HIS A 60 -3.54 13.89 13.98
N ARG A 61 -3.87 14.22 12.73
CA ARG A 61 -3.78 13.26 11.62
C ARG A 61 -2.32 12.94 11.30
N ALA A 62 -2.03 11.67 11.05
CA ALA A 62 -0.71 11.20 10.67
C ALA A 62 -0.78 10.16 9.55
N ARG A 63 0.10 10.34 8.57
CA ARG A 63 0.46 9.32 7.58
C ARG A 63 1.93 9.04 7.76
N VAL A 64 2.28 7.80 8.04
CA VAL A 64 3.66 7.38 8.31
C VAL A 64 4.00 6.13 7.54
N ARG A 65 5.28 5.96 7.21
CA ARG A 65 5.79 4.79 6.50
C ARG A 65 7.01 4.25 7.21
N GLY A 66 7.06 2.93 7.40
CA GLY A 66 8.14 2.31 8.16
C GLY A 66 8.26 0.82 7.92
N TYR A 67 9.09 0.18 8.73
CA TYR A 67 9.24 -1.27 8.78
C TYR A 67 8.66 -1.80 10.07
N VAL A 68 7.86 -2.87 10.01
CA VAL A 68 7.39 -3.59 11.18
C VAL A 68 8.60 -4.15 11.93
N ARG A 69 8.70 -3.86 13.22
CA ARG A 69 9.76 -4.38 14.11
C ARG A 69 9.23 -5.35 15.15
N HIS A 70 7.92 -5.30 15.41
CA HIS A 70 7.28 -6.18 16.36
C HIS A 70 5.79 -6.27 16.05
N VAL A 71 5.24 -7.47 16.07
CA VAL A 71 3.80 -7.72 16.05
C VAL A 71 3.40 -8.23 17.43
N TYR A 72 2.51 -7.50 18.12
CA TYR A 72 2.04 -7.90 19.43
C TYR A 72 0.94 -8.96 19.28
N PRO A 73 0.75 -9.86 20.27
CA PRO A 73 -0.41 -10.75 20.28
C PRO A 73 -1.71 -9.94 20.24
N ASP A 74 -2.66 -10.37 19.42
CA ASP A 74 -3.98 -9.75 19.33
C ASP A 74 -4.65 -9.69 20.71
N LYS A 75 -5.23 -8.52 20.99
CA LYS A 75 -6.02 -8.24 22.18
C LYS A 75 -7.27 -7.51 21.74
N ASN A 76 -8.40 -8.20 21.83
CA ASN A 76 -9.75 -7.63 21.68
C ASN A 76 -10.11 -7.19 20.24
N GLY A 77 -9.62 -7.85 19.20
CA GLY A 77 -9.97 -7.52 17.80
C GLY A 77 -9.24 -6.28 17.30
N HIS A 78 -8.02 -6.07 17.80
CA HIS A 78 -7.15 -4.99 17.38
C HIS A 78 -5.79 -5.57 17.02
N HIS A 79 -5.30 -5.25 15.83
CA HIS A 79 -3.92 -5.55 15.47
C HIS A 79 -3.01 -4.47 16.03
N HIS A 80 -2.18 -4.86 16.98
CA HIS A 80 -1.13 -4.04 17.55
C HIS A 80 0.21 -4.41 16.93
N PHE A 81 0.96 -3.45 16.41
CA PHE A 81 2.31 -3.67 15.92
C PHE A 81 3.15 -2.39 16.01
N ALA A 82 4.46 -2.54 16.19
CA ALA A 82 5.41 -1.44 16.22
C ALA A 82 6.11 -1.30 14.86
N ILE A 83 6.20 -0.07 14.36
CA ILE A 83 6.91 0.26 13.13
C ILE A 83 8.08 1.21 13.41
N GLN A 84 9.23 0.98 12.80
CA GLN A 84 10.34 1.94 12.82
C GLN A 84 10.13 2.97 11.71
N ILE A 85 10.01 4.24 12.10
CA ILE A 85 9.75 5.37 11.17
C ILE A 85 10.91 6.36 11.07
N GLY A 86 11.94 6.23 11.90
CA GLY A 86 13.16 7.03 11.88
C GLY A 86 14.43 6.19 11.70
N ALA A 87 15.59 6.84 11.80
CA ALA A 87 16.89 6.21 11.60
C ALA A 87 17.34 5.39 12.82
N ASN A 88 16.91 5.77 14.02
CA ASN A 88 17.29 5.07 15.25
C ASN A 88 16.39 3.87 15.48
N ASP A 89 16.93 2.82 16.09
CA ASP A 89 16.20 1.63 16.54
C ASP A 89 15.05 1.95 17.50
N THR A 90 15.17 3.07 18.22
CA THR A 90 14.19 3.61 19.17
C THR A 90 13.12 4.50 18.54
N ASP A 91 13.22 4.83 17.25
CA ASP A 91 12.24 5.63 16.51
C ASP A 91 11.01 4.78 16.10
N LEU A 92 10.42 4.10 17.10
CA LEU A 92 9.30 3.18 16.95
C LEU A 92 7.96 3.90 17.15
N LEU A 93 6.94 3.52 16.40
CA LEU A 93 5.56 3.95 16.60
C LEU A 93 4.68 2.72 16.72
N GLU A 94 3.86 2.63 17.77
CA GLU A 94 2.81 1.62 17.86
C GLU A 94 1.64 2.02 16.96
N VAL A 95 1.19 1.08 16.13
CA VAL A 95 -0.01 1.19 15.31
C VAL A 95 -1.04 0.23 15.89
N ILE A 96 -2.24 0.76 16.11
CA ILE A 96 -3.40 0.00 16.58
C ILE A 96 -4.44 0.07 15.46
N TYR A 97 -4.71 -1.08 14.84
CA TYR A 97 -5.67 -1.18 13.73
C TYR A 97 -6.92 -1.94 14.19
N ASN A 98 -8.09 -1.35 13.96
CA ASN A 98 -9.37 -2.00 14.23
C ASN A 98 -9.79 -2.90 13.07
N GLU A 99 -9.97 -4.19 13.33
CA GLU A 99 -10.38 -5.20 12.35
C GLU A 99 -11.77 -4.94 11.73
N ASP A 100 -12.60 -4.12 12.37
CA ASP A 100 -13.89 -3.67 11.80
C ASP A 100 -13.72 -2.93 10.46
N PHE A 101 -12.53 -2.35 10.20
CA PHE A 101 -12.22 -1.70 8.93
C PHE A 101 -11.89 -2.70 7.79
N GLY A 102 -11.82 -3.99 8.10
CA GLY A 102 -11.51 -5.06 7.17
C GLY A 102 -10.23 -5.82 7.52
N PRO A 103 -9.95 -6.91 6.81
CA PRO A 103 -8.73 -7.67 7.01
C PRO A 103 -7.51 -6.89 6.49
N ILE A 104 -6.40 -6.98 7.22
CA ILE A 104 -5.09 -6.57 6.72
C ILE A 104 -4.26 -7.80 6.33
N PRO A 105 -3.26 -7.65 5.43
CA PRO A 105 -2.30 -8.71 5.17
C PRO A 105 -1.61 -9.18 6.45
N GLU A 106 -1.17 -10.43 6.47
CA GLU A 106 -0.38 -10.97 7.58
C GLU A 106 0.89 -10.11 7.78
N LEU A 107 1.01 -9.52 8.96
CA LEU A 107 2.16 -8.70 9.33
C LEU A 107 3.32 -9.61 9.72
N ARG A 108 4.49 -9.34 9.15
CA ARG A 108 5.75 -10.02 9.48
C ARG A 108 6.79 -8.98 9.86
N ASP A 109 7.73 -9.38 10.71
CA ASP A 109 8.91 -8.56 10.98
C ASP A 109 9.59 -8.18 9.66
N ASP A 110 10.07 -6.94 9.60
CA ASP A 110 10.69 -6.28 8.44
C ASP A 110 9.75 -6.00 7.26
N SER A 111 8.44 -6.26 7.40
CA SER A 111 7.46 -5.83 6.39
C SER A 111 7.42 -4.31 6.29
N ARG A 112 7.48 -3.78 5.06
CA ARG A 112 7.28 -2.35 4.81
C ARG A 112 5.80 -2.05 4.85
N VAL A 113 5.40 -1.10 5.69
CA VAL A 113 4.00 -0.70 5.87
C VAL A 113 3.84 0.81 5.81
N GLU A 114 2.64 1.23 5.46
CA GLU A 114 2.19 2.61 5.54
C GLU A 114 0.92 2.65 6.38
N ALA A 115 0.90 3.50 7.40
CA ALA A 115 -0.22 3.66 8.32
C ALA A 115 -0.78 5.08 8.19
N CYS A 116 -2.10 5.17 8.13
CA CYS A 116 -2.86 6.41 8.11
C CYS A 116 -3.86 6.38 9.26
N GLY A 117 -3.89 7.43 10.09
CA GLY A 117 -4.81 7.49 11.21
C GLY A 117 -4.59 8.70 12.11
N ASP A 118 -5.17 8.63 13.30
CA ASP A 118 -4.99 9.64 14.33
C ASP A 118 -3.78 9.25 15.20
N PHE A 119 -2.84 10.19 15.35
CA PHE A 119 -1.82 10.17 16.39
C PHE A 119 -2.44 10.67 17.69
N ILE A 120 -2.19 9.97 18.81
CA ILE A 120 -2.75 10.26 20.14
C ILE A 120 -1.66 10.08 21.22
#